data_AF-B9NSL9-F1
#
_entry.id   AF-B9NSL9-F1
#
_cell.length_a   1.000
_cell.length_b   1.000
_cell.length_c   1.000
_cell.angle_alpha   90.00
_cell.angle_beta   90.00
_cell.angle_gamma   90.00
#
_symmetry.space_group_name_H-M   'P 1'
#
loop_
_entity.id
_entity.type
_entity.pdbx_description
1 polymer ?
#
loop_
_entity_poly.entity_id
_entity_poly.type
_entity_poly.pdbx_seq_one_letter_code
_entity_poly.pdbx_strand_id
1 'polypeptide(L)'
;MLAQANAMQRDWPQFQASLGLGPQSVIWFGDLKGLERQFHISIEYGLPMTGRNDQYRRMPVVRVLRPSLVPNWDAEEESPFPHVYFEAPDIRLSPLCLFDPKANEWDPTMLISRTTVGWAVRWLAAYEFWEMNGRWIGGGRHDDDETMKGEIHAA
;
A
#
# COMPACT_ATOMS: atom_id res chain seq x y z
N MET A 1 -2.80 -10.86 -16.33
CA MET A 1 -2.49 -9.42 -16.43
C MET A 1 -3.62 -8.64 -17.12
N LEU A 2 -4.02 -9.01 -18.33
CA LEU A 2 -5.06 -8.30 -19.11
C LEU A 2 -6.37 -8.08 -18.35
N ALA A 3 -6.86 -9.09 -17.60
CA ALA A 3 -8.07 -8.98 -16.80
C ALA A 3 -7.99 -7.86 -15.73
N GLN A 4 -6.86 -7.75 -15.04
CA GLN A 4 -6.64 -6.70 -14.04
C GLN A 4 -6.58 -5.31 -14.70
N ALA A 5 -5.87 -5.18 -15.82
CA ALA A 5 -5.78 -3.92 -16.56
C ALA A 5 -7.15 -3.44 -17.06
N ASN A 6 -7.94 -4.34 -17.66
CA ASN A 6 -9.29 -4.02 -18.13
C ASN A 6 -10.23 -3.64 -16.97
N ALA A 7 -10.12 -4.33 -15.84
CA ALA A 7 -10.91 -4.03 -14.64
C ALA A 7 -10.54 -2.66 -14.04
N MET A 8 -9.24 -2.34 -13.93
CA MET A 8 -8.77 -1.01 -13.52
C MET A 8 -9.28 0.07 -14.46
N GLN A 9 -9.16 -0.11 -15.78
CA GLN A 9 -9.65 0.88 -16.75
C GLN A 9 -11.16 1.11 -16.66
N ARG A 10 -11.95 0.07 -16.41
CA ARG A 10 -13.40 0.16 -16.30
C ARG A 10 -13.86 0.81 -15.00
N ASP A 11 -13.25 0.39 -13.88
CA ASP A 11 -13.73 0.73 -12.53
C ASP A 11 -13.06 2.00 -11.98
N TRP A 12 -11.83 2.27 -12.39
CA TRP A 12 -11.00 3.41 -11.98
C TRP A 12 -10.34 4.08 -13.21
N PRO A 13 -11.13 4.61 -14.17
CA PRO A 13 -10.63 5.13 -15.45
C PRO A 13 -9.66 6.31 -15.30
N GLN A 14 -9.62 6.97 -14.13
CA GLN A 14 -8.68 8.03 -13.82
C GLN A 14 -7.25 7.51 -13.52
N PHE A 15 -7.09 6.23 -13.23
CA PHE A 15 -5.77 5.64 -13.00
C PHE A 15 -5.05 5.41 -14.33
N GLN A 16 -3.88 6.03 -14.47
CA GLN A 16 -3.02 5.92 -15.66
C GLN A 16 -2.09 4.72 -15.51
N ALA A 17 -2.15 3.79 -16.47
CA ALA A 17 -1.26 2.63 -16.50
C ALA A 17 0.06 2.95 -17.21
N SER A 18 1.16 2.43 -16.67
CA SER A 18 2.49 2.42 -17.27
C SER A 18 3.12 1.02 -17.15
N LEU A 19 4.24 0.81 -17.86
CA LEU A 19 5.03 -0.41 -17.72
C LEU A 19 5.56 -0.50 -16.28
N GLY A 20 5.38 -1.65 -15.63
CA GLY A 20 5.92 -1.90 -14.30
C GLY A 20 7.44 -2.17 -14.33
N LEU A 21 8.05 -2.36 -13.15
CA LEU A 21 9.51 -2.47 -13.00
C LEU A 21 10.11 -3.74 -13.60
N GLY A 22 9.29 -4.74 -13.94
CA GLY A 22 9.75 -6.01 -14.49
C GLY A 22 8.84 -6.59 -15.58
N PRO A 23 9.21 -7.74 -16.16
CA PRO A 23 8.37 -8.40 -17.15
C PRO A 23 7.02 -8.80 -16.55
N GLN A 24 5.98 -8.69 -17.37
CA GLN A 24 4.59 -9.02 -16.99
C GLN A 24 4.11 -8.26 -15.74
N SER A 25 4.53 -7.01 -15.61
CA SER A 25 4.09 -6.10 -14.55
C SER A 25 3.57 -4.79 -15.11
N VAL A 26 2.71 -4.15 -14.33
CA VAL A 26 2.07 -2.87 -14.62
C VAL A 26 2.09 -2.05 -13.35
N ILE A 27 2.23 -0.74 -13.52
CA ILE A 27 2.04 0.22 -12.45
C ILE A 27 0.93 1.18 -12.84
N TRP A 28 -0.01 1.43 -11.94
CA TRP A 28 -1.05 2.43 -12.12
C TRP A 28 -0.79 3.61 -11.20
N PHE A 29 -0.96 4.82 -11.73
CA PHE A 29 -0.89 6.07 -10.98
C PHE A 29 -2.25 6.75 -10.97
N GLY A 30 -2.68 7.23 -9.82
CA GLY A 30 -3.98 7.89 -9.73
C GLY A 30 -4.21 8.50 -8.35
N ASP A 31 -5.29 9.26 -8.26
CA ASP A 31 -5.65 9.94 -7.04
C ASP A 31 -6.76 9.18 -6.30
N LEU A 32 -6.58 9.00 -5.00
CA LEU A 32 -7.59 8.54 -4.06
C LEU A 32 -7.86 9.62 -3.02
N LYS A 33 -9.11 9.74 -2.59
CA LYS A 33 -9.47 10.56 -1.45
C LYS A 33 -9.58 9.67 -0.21
N GLY A 34 -8.93 10.04 0.88
CA GLY A 34 -9.16 9.44 2.19
C GLY A 34 -10.48 9.98 2.76
N LEU A 35 -10.43 10.73 3.86
CA LEU A 35 -11.61 11.41 4.40
C LEU A 35 -11.73 12.80 3.80
N GLU A 36 -10.75 13.64 4.11
CA GLU A 36 -10.71 15.05 3.72
C GLU A 36 -9.65 15.26 2.64
N ARG A 37 -8.54 14.52 2.71
CA ARG A 37 -7.34 14.73 1.89
C ARG A 37 -7.33 13.84 0.64
N GLN A 38 -6.85 14.41 -0.46
CA GLN A 38 -6.52 13.65 -1.67
C GLN A 38 -5.05 13.24 -1.66
N PHE A 39 -4.80 12.00 -2.06
CA PHE A 39 -3.49 11.41 -2.20
C PHE A 39 -3.28 10.87 -3.61
N HIS A 40 -2.18 11.26 -4.23
CA HIS A 40 -1.65 10.63 -5.42
C HIS A 40 -0.87 9.38 -5.01
N ILE A 41 -1.28 8.22 -5.55
CA ILE A 41 -0.70 6.92 -5.21
C ILE A 41 -0.19 6.19 -6.44
N SER A 42 0.65 5.18 -6.21
CA SER A 42 0.91 4.13 -7.19
C SER A 42 0.40 2.77 -6.71
N ILE A 43 0.02 1.92 -7.67
CA ILE A 43 -0.31 0.52 -7.46
C ILE A 43 0.51 -0.29 -8.45
N GLU A 44 1.45 -1.09 -7.97
CA GLU A 44 2.27 -1.97 -8.80
C GLU A 44 1.82 -3.43 -8.65
N TYR A 45 1.69 -4.14 -9.77
CA TYR A 45 1.39 -5.56 -9.75
C TYR A 45 2.02 -6.27 -10.94
N GLY A 46 2.58 -7.46 -10.68
CA GLY A 46 3.09 -8.36 -11.68
C GLY A 46 2.60 -9.78 -11.45
N LEU A 47 2.55 -10.58 -12.52
CA LEU A 47 2.20 -11.99 -12.39
C LEU A 47 3.30 -12.76 -11.65
N PRO A 48 2.92 -13.80 -10.85
CA PRO A 48 3.88 -14.74 -10.29
C PRO A 48 4.81 -15.30 -11.39
N MET A 49 6.11 -15.36 -11.10
CA MET A 49 7.10 -15.81 -12.06
C MET A 49 8.16 -16.66 -11.35
N THR A 50 8.41 -17.87 -11.86
CA THR A 50 9.38 -18.80 -11.28
C THR A 50 10.75 -18.15 -11.12
N GLY A 51 11.37 -18.31 -9.94
CA GLY A 51 12.67 -17.74 -9.62
C GLY A 51 12.64 -16.25 -9.25
N ARG A 52 11.46 -15.64 -9.09
CA ARG A 52 11.28 -14.25 -8.63
C ARG A 52 10.43 -14.21 -7.39
N ASN A 53 10.84 -13.43 -6.40
CA ASN A 53 10.11 -13.26 -5.14
C ASN A 53 9.80 -11.79 -4.82
N ASP A 54 9.87 -10.92 -5.84
CA ASP A 54 9.55 -9.50 -5.73
C ASP A 54 8.15 -9.32 -5.11
N GLN A 55 7.99 -8.36 -4.19
CA GLN A 55 6.71 -8.19 -3.47
C GLN A 55 5.52 -7.96 -4.42
N TYR A 56 5.71 -7.16 -5.48
CA TYR A 56 4.70 -6.88 -6.50
C TYR A 56 4.24 -8.12 -7.30
N ARG A 57 4.96 -9.25 -7.22
CA ARG A 57 4.56 -10.53 -7.84
C ARG A 57 3.76 -11.43 -6.92
N ARG A 58 3.91 -11.24 -5.62
CA ARG A 58 3.12 -11.96 -4.61
C ARG A 58 1.79 -11.26 -4.38
N MET A 59 1.79 -9.94 -4.43
CA MET A 59 0.60 -9.14 -4.17
C MET A 59 0.70 -7.72 -4.74
N PRO A 60 -0.41 -6.96 -4.82
CA PRO A 60 -0.39 -5.57 -5.26
C PRO A 60 0.35 -4.69 -4.24
N VAL A 61 1.30 -3.89 -4.72
CA VAL A 61 2.11 -2.99 -3.89
C VAL A 61 1.62 -1.57 -4.07
N VAL A 62 1.09 -0.97 -3.00
CA VAL A 62 0.52 0.37 -3.01
C VAL A 62 1.45 1.34 -2.28
N ARG A 63 1.77 2.49 -2.90
CA ARG A 63 2.59 3.53 -2.26
C ARG A 63 1.92 4.89 -2.37
N VAL A 64 2.03 5.69 -1.32
CA VAL A 64 1.60 7.09 -1.33
C VAL A 64 2.74 7.94 -1.85
N LEU A 65 2.50 8.65 -2.95
CA LEU A 65 3.50 9.49 -3.58
C LEU A 65 3.40 10.93 -3.09
N ARG A 66 2.17 11.48 -3.06
CA ARG A 66 1.91 12.87 -2.67
C ARG A 66 0.53 13.04 -2.03
N PRO A 67 0.38 13.91 -1.02
CA PRO A 67 1.48 14.42 -0.21
C PRO A 67 2.21 13.26 0.48
N SER A 68 3.49 13.44 0.78
CA SER A 68 4.28 12.41 1.46
C SER A 68 3.65 12.11 2.83
N LEU A 69 3.70 10.83 3.23
CA LEU A 69 3.31 10.44 4.58
C LEU A 69 4.20 11.14 5.61
N VAL A 70 3.63 11.50 6.75
CA VAL A 70 4.31 12.22 7.84
C VAL A 70 4.54 11.25 8.99
N PRO A 71 5.80 10.92 9.31
CA PRO A 71 6.08 10.01 10.42
C PRO A 71 5.69 10.67 11.74
N ASN A 72 5.09 9.90 12.64
CA ASN A 72 4.77 10.34 13.99
C ASN A 72 5.43 9.39 14.99
N TRP A 73 6.63 9.77 15.44
CA TRP A 73 7.42 8.99 16.39
C TRP A 73 6.78 8.91 17.78
N ASP A 74 6.01 9.94 18.14
CA ASP A 74 5.32 10.06 19.42
C ASP A 74 3.90 9.45 19.39
N ALA A 75 3.50 8.79 18.30
CA ALA A 75 2.19 8.14 18.20
C ALA A 75 2.05 7.03 19.24
N GLU A 76 0.89 7.00 19.92
CA GLU A 76 0.57 6.00 20.94
C GLU A 76 0.54 4.58 20.35
N GLU A 77 -0.01 4.45 19.14
CA GLU A 77 -0.09 3.21 18.40
C GLU A 77 0.66 3.38 17.07
N GLU A 78 1.23 2.29 16.54
CA GLU A 78 1.68 2.27 15.15
C GLU A 78 2.78 3.30 14.77
N SER A 79 3.60 3.75 15.72
CA SER A 79 4.77 4.60 15.43
C SER A 79 5.82 3.86 14.57
N PRO A 80 6.52 4.50 13.62
CA PRO A 80 6.29 5.85 13.09
C PRO A 80 5.24 5.92 11.98
N PHE A 81 4.73 4.79 11.50
CA PHE A 81 3.69 4.70 10.48
C PHE A 81 2.82 3.46 10.70
N PRO A 82 1.49 3.59 10.54
CA PRO A 82 0.60 2.46 10.69
C PRO A 82 0.59 1.56 9.49
N HIS A 83 0.70 0.26 9.72
CA HIS A 83 0.43 -0.75 8.68
C HIS A 83 1.13 -0.45 7.35
N VAL A 84 2.46 -0.34 7.39
CA VAL A 84 3.33 -0.29 6.20
C VAL A 84 4.36 -1.42 6.25
N TYR A 85 4.86 -1.84 5.09
CA TYR A 85 6.05 -2.67 4.99
C TYR A 85 7.27 -1.73 4.90
N PHE A 86 7.98 -1.52 6.01
CA PHE A 86 9.09 -0.56 6.06
C PHE A 86 10.16 -0.86 5.01
N GLU A 87 10.41 0.12 4.15
CA GLU A 87 11.45 0.04 3.12
C GLU A 87 12.39 1.24 3.20
N ALA A 88 13.70 0.96 3.22
CA ALA A 88 14.74 1.96 3.10
C ALA A 88 14.98 2.34 1.62
N PRO A 89 15.54 3.53 1.31
CA PRO A 89 16.06 4.53 2.24
C PRO A 89 15.01 5.54 2.74
N ASP A 90 13.84 5.64 2.09
CA ASP A 90 12.79 6.58 2.48
C ASP A 90 11.53 5.84 2.91
N ILE A 91 11.35 5.70 4.22
CA ILE A 91 10.21 5.02 4.83
C ILE A 91 8.85 5.63 4.45
N ARG A 92 8.81 6.87 3.97
CA ARG A 92 7.58 7.54 3.49
C ARG A 92 7.03 6.93 2.20
N LEU A 93 7.86 6.17 1.48
CA LEU A 93 7.50 5.41 0.29
C LEU A 93 7.29 3.92 0.59
N SER A 94 7.23 3.53 1.87
CA SER A 94 6.94 2.16 2.28
C SER A 94 5.60 1.70 1.71
N PRO A 95 5.51 0.47 1.15
CA PRO A 95 4.25 -0.11 0.73
C PRO A 95 3.21 -0.20 1.85
N LEU A 96 1.96 0.12 1.53
CA LEU A 96 0.85 -0.04 2.47
C LEU A 96 0.58 -1.53 2.72
N CYS A 97 0.34 -1.88 3.99
CA CYS A 97 -0.18 -3.17 4.41
C CYS A 97 -1.72 -3.10 4.41
N LEU A 98 -2.33 -3.61 3.33
CA LEU A 98 -3.77 -3.44 3.07
C LEU A 98 -4.62 -4.68 3.40
N PHE A 99 -4.00 -5.83 3.62
CA PHE A 99 -4.63 -7.12 3.89
C PHE A 99 -3.59 -8.05 4.52
N ASP A 100 -4.05 -9.10 5.19
CA ASP A 100 -3.24 -10.14 5.82
C ASP A 100 -2.97 -11.30 4.83
N PRO A 101 -1.74 -11.44 4.30
CA PRO A 101 -1.40 -12.53 3.40
C PRO A 101 -1.45 -13.91 4.08
N LYS A 102 -1.23 -14.01 5.39
CA LYS A 102 -1.30 -15.27 6.14
C LYS A 102 -2.74 -15.76 6.30
N ALA A 103 -3.69 -14.83 6.33
CA ALA A 103 -5.11 -15.14 6.34
C ALA A 103 -5.70 -15.37 4.94
N ASN A 104 -4.89 -15.35 3.87
CA ASN A 104 -5.33 -15.47 2.48
C ASN A 104 -6.44 -14.48 2.11
N GLU A 105 -6.40 -13.26 2.63
CA GLU A 105 -7.42 -12.23 2.35
C GLU A 105 -7.37 -11.74 0.90
N TRP A 106 -6.26 -11.97 0.20
CA TRP A 106 -6.09 -11.64 -1.20
C TRP A 106 -5.41 -12.77 -1.96
N ASP A 107 -5.92 -13.06 -3.17
CA ASP A 107 -5.27 -13.94 -4.14
C ASP A 107 -5.31 -13.34 -5.56
N PRO A 108 -4.47 -13.82 -6.49
CA PRO A 108 -4.37 -13.28 -7.86
C PRO A 108 -5.64 -13.27 -8.71
N THR A 109 -6.66 -14.07 -8.34
CA THR A 109 -7.97 -14.10 -9.02
C THR A 109 -8.86 -12.93 -8.61
N MET A 110 -8.57 -12.28 -7.48
CA MET A 110 -9.29 -11.10 -7.01
C MET A 110 -8.86 -9.86 -7.80
N LEU A 111 -9.85 -9.10 -8.29
CA LEU A 111 -9.59 -7.88 -9.05
C LEU A 111 -9.08 -6.76 -8.14
N ILE A 112 -7.90 -6.22 -8.44
CA ILE A 112 -7.28 -5.08 -7.72
C ILE A 112 -8.25 -3.90 -7.64
N SER A 113 -9.00 -3.65 -8.73
CA SER A 113 -10.02 -2.59 -8.79
C SER A 113 -11.16 -2.77 -7.79
N ARG A 114 -11.43 -4.00 -7.35
CA ARG A 114 -12.53 -4.34 -6.44
C ARG A 114 -12.06 -4.64 -5.02
N THR A 115 -10.76 -4.77 -4.81
CA THR A 115 -10.16 -5.08 -3.51
C THR A 115 -9.17 -3.99 -3.10
N THR A 116 -7.94 -4.07 -3.62
CA THR A 116 -6.81 -3.22 -3.26
C THR A 116 -7.12 -1.73 -3.31
N VAL A 117 -7.80 -1.23 -4.34
CA VAL A 117 -8.12 0.20 -4.43
C VAL A 117 -9.04 0.63 -3.28
N GLY A 118 -10.09 -0.15 -3.00
CA GLY A 118 -11.01 0.14 -1.90
C GLY A 118 -10.36 -0.01 -0.53
N TRP A 119 -9.42 -0.94 -0.38
CA TRP A 119 -8.62 -1.10 0.83
C TRP A 119 -7.66 0.07 1.05
N ALA A 120 -7.02 0.56 -0.03
CA ALA A 120 -6.18 1.74 0.03
C ALA A 120 -6.97 2.99 0.44
N VAL A 121 -8.20 3.18 -0.08
CA VAL A 121 -9.10 4.27 0.37
C VAL A 121 -9.35 4.19 1.87
N ARG A 122 -9.66 3.01 2.41
CA ARG A 122 -9.89 2.82 3.85
C ARG A 122 -8.65 3.05 4.68
N TRP A 123 -7.49 2.58 4.22
CA TRP A 123 -6.22 2.83 4.88
C TRP A 123 -5.92 4.34 4.93
N LEU A 124 -6.11 5.07 3.82
CA LEU A 124 -5.89 6.52 3.76
C LEU A 124 -6.82 7.28 4.72
N ALA A 125 -8.08 6.87 4.81
CA ALA A 125 -9.02 7.42 5.77
C ALA A 125 -8.60 7.17 7.23
N ALA A 126 -8.13 5.96 7.57
CA ALA A 126 -7.62 5.64 8.89
C ALA A 126 -6.31 6.39 9.20
N TYR A 127 -5.43 6.55 8.21
CA TYR A 127 -4.20 7.31 8.32
C TYR A 127 -4.47 8.78 8.67
N GLU A 128 -5.46 9.43 8.06
CA GLU A 128 -5.80 10.82 8.41
C GLU A 128 -6.22 10.96 9.89
N PHE A 129 -6.92 9.98 10.45
CA PHE A 129 -7.22 9.96 11.89
C PHE A 129 -5.97 9.71 12.74
N TRP A 130 -5.15 8.73 12.36
CA TRP A 130 -3.90 8.41 13.07
C TRP A 130 -2.91 9.57 13.04
N GLU A 131 -2.80 10.30 11.92
CA GLU A 131 -1.96 11.49 11.80
C GLU A 131 -2.43 12.59 12.77
N MET A 132 -3.73 12.68 13.04
CA MET A 132 -4.31 13.67 13.94
C MET A 132 -4.13 13.34 15.43
N ASN A 133 -4.24 12.07 15.82
CA ASN A 133 -4.33 11.69 17.24
C ASN A 133 -3.39 10.55 17.69
N GLY A 134 -2.60 9.98 16.78
CA GLY A 134 -1.65 8.90 17.06
C GLY A 134 -2.28 7.53 17.35
N ARG A 135 -3.60 7.35 17.13
CA ARG A 135 -4.33 6.11 17.38
C ARG A 135 -4.83 5.49 16.08
N TRP A 136 -4.61 4.19 15.92
CA TRP A 136 -4.94 3.49 14.69
C TRP A 136 -6.34 2.86 14.75
N ILE A 137 -7.18 3.22 13.78
CA ILE A 137 -8.56 2.72 13.68
C ILE A 137 -8.78 1.77 12.50
N GLY A 138 -7.74 1.51 11.70
CA GLY A 138 -7.85 0.69 10.49
C GLY A 138 -7.96 -0.81 10.76
N GLY A 139 -7.58 -1.25 11.97
CA GLY A 139 -7.51 -2.66 12.34
C GLY A 139 -6.55 -3.46 11.47
N GLY A 140 -6.76 -4.77 11.40
CA GLY A 140 -5.92 -5.71 10.66
C GLY A 140 -4.78 -6.28 11.51
N ARG A 141 -4.28 -7.46 11.15
CA ARG A 141 -3.04 -8.00 11.71
C ARG A 141 -1.91 -7.70 10.74
N HIS A 142 -0.78 -7.25 11.26
CA HIS A 142 0.50 -7.27 10.55
C HIS A 142 1.56 -7.88 11.46
N ASP A 143 2.58 -8.51 10.89
CA ASP A 143 3.70 -8.97 11.70
C ASP A 143 4.56 -7.76 12.05
N ASP A 144 4.59 -7.40 13.33
CA ASP A 144 5.54 -6.42 13.85
C ASP A 144 6.95 -6.98 13.72
N ASP A 145 7.68 -6.62 12.66
CA ASP A 145 9.14 -6.74 12.66
C ASP A 145 9.72 -5.61 13.54
N GLU A 146 9.55 -5.76 14.87
CA GLU A 146 10.01 -4.81 15.91
C GLU A 146 11.49 -4.40 15.73
N THR A 147 12.29 -5.28 15.14
CA THR A 147 13.71 -5.10 14.85
C THR A 147 14.02 -3.86 13.99
N MET A 148 13.20 -3.53 12.99
CA MET A 148 13.44 -2.36 12.14
C MET A 148 13.03 -1.05 12.82
N LYS A 149 12.00 -1.08 13.68
CA LYS A 149 11.47 0.09 14.40
C LYS A 149 12.46 0.63 15.43
N GLY A 150 13.23 -0.24 16.08
CA GLY A 150 14.28 0.14 17.03
C GLY A 150 15.49 0.81 16.37
N GLU A 151 15.88 0.38 15.17
CA GLU A 151 17.05 0.93 14.46
C GLU A 151 16.80 2.33 13.90
N ILE A 152 15.59 2.59 13.39
CA ILE A 152 15.19 3.92 12.86
C ILE A 152 14.89 4.96 13.95
N HIS A 153 14.56 4.55 15.17
CA HIS A 153 14.40 5.47 16.32
C HIS A 153 15.75 5.89 16.93
N ALA A 154 16.82 5.12 16.71
CA ALA A 154 18.13 5.36 17.30
C ALA A 154 19.10 6.15 16.40
N ALA A 155 18.70 6.49 15.18
CA ALA A 155 19.50 7.20 14.17
C ALA A 155 19.03 8.66 14.02
#